data_AF-A0A5B8LQP8-F1
#
_entry.id   AF-A0A5B8LQP8-F1
#
_cell.length_a   1.000
_cell.length_b   1.000
_cell.length_c   1.000
_cell.angle_alpha   90.00
_cell.angle_beta   90.00
_cell.angle_gamma   90.00
#
_symmetry.space_group_name_H-M   'P 1'
#
loop_
_entity.id
_entity.type
_entity.pdbx_description
1 polymer ?
#
loop_
_entity_poly.entity_id
_entity_poly.type
_entity_poly.pdbx_seq_one_letter_code
_entity_poly.pdbx_strand_id
1 'polypeptide(L)'
;MTPTPQLSLGLLLTAAAGFADVIGFIELGGHFTSFMSGNTTQLGDALAGGIWPVATLTASLVGLFFLGSVAASLLALLAGPRWGSSAVTGLVLVSFAATLGLAYAGVPPNQFMLILAAGAGAQNAILPSTGSVRLGTTFVTGTLFMAGQDLARALRGVAPPWRWLQHMLVWASLLLGGLLGAWGYGLAGVNALLVAAAVYLGFLVAFLVRRPAKVVS
;
A
#
# COMPACT_ATOMS: atom_id res chain seq x y z
N MET A 1 -3.95 20.36 10.15
CA MET A 1 -3.04 19.23 10.45
C MET A 1 -3.89 18.01 10.70
N THR A 2 -3.43 16.83 10.33
CA THR A 2 -4.14 15.58 10.65
C THR A 2 -4.01 15.26 12.15
N PRO A 3 -5.08 14.79 12.85
CA PRO A 3 -5.01 14.40 14.26
C PRO A 3 -4.01 13.27 14.52
N THR A 4 -3.28 13.35 15.64
CA THR A 4 -2.19 12.41 16.01
C THR A 4 -2.59 10.93 16.00
N PRO A 5 -3.77 10.51 16.52
CA PRO A 5 -4.15 9.10 16.51
C PRO A 5 -4.36 8.54 15.09
N GLN A 6 -4.99 9.32 14.22
CA GLN A 6 -5.21 8.95 12.81
C GLN A 6 -3.87 8.87 12.06
N LEU A 7 -2.99 9.84 12.30
CA LEU A 7 -1.64 9.85 11.73
C LEU A 7 -0.86 8.58 12.10
N SER A 8 -0.79 8.21 13.37
CA SER A 8 -0.04 7.02 13.81
C SER A 8 -0.48 5.71 13.16
N LEU A 9 -1.80 5.49 13.05
CA LEU A 9 -2.37 4.31 12.38
C LEU A 9 -2.08 4.33 10.88
N GLY A 10 -2.20 5.50 10.25
CA GLY A 10 -1.85 5.70 8.86
C GLY A 10 -0.39 5.40 8.56
N LEU A 11 0.52 5.85 9.43
CA LEU A 11 1.95 5.58 9.32
C LEU A 11 2.24 4.09 9.41
N LEU A 12 1.62 3.37 10.36
CA LEU A 12 1.82 1.92 10.51
C LEU A 12 1.35 1.14 9.27
N LEU A 13 0.19 1.51 8.69
CA LEU A 13 -0.27 0.93 7.42
C LEU A 13 0.67 1.24 6.26
N THR A 14 1.19 2.48 6.18
CA THR A 14 2.18 2.85 5.17
C THR A 14 3.50 2.07 5.34
N ALA A 15 3.96 1.83 6.57
CA ALA A 15 5.12 0.98 6.82
C ALA A 15 4.86 -0.47 6.39
N ALA A 16 3.70 -1.03 6.71
CA ALA A 16 3.32 -2.37 6.26
C ALA A 16 3.23 -2.47 4.72
N ALA A 17 2.78 -1.41 4.05
CA ALA A 17 2.81 -1.28 2.58
C ALA A 17 4.24 -1.36 2.05
N GLY A 18 5.13 -0.49 2.56
CA GLY A 18 6.54 -0.44 2.14
C GLY A 18 7.28 -1.75 2.39
N PHE A 19 6.95 -2.42 3.50
CA PHE A 19 7.48 -3.75 3.83
C PHE A 19 7.07 -4.81 2.80
N ALA A 20 5.80 -4.86 2.40
CA ALA A 20 5.35 -5.81 1.39
C ALA A 20 5.87 -5.46 -0.01
N ASP A 21 5.96 -4.17 -0.33
CA ASP A 21 6.39 -3.69 -1.64
C ASP A 21 7.85 -4.01 -1.95
N VAL A 22 8.74 -3.85 -0.97
CA VAL A 22 10.16 -4.21 -1.18
C VAL A 22 10.34 -5.72 -1.34
N ILE A 23 9.54 -6.54 -0.67
CA ILE A 23 9.55 -7.99 -0.84
C ILE A 23 9.07 -8.33 -2.25
N GLY A 24 7.97 -7.71 -2.70
CA GLY A 24 7.51 -7.81 -4.07
C GLY A 24 8.59 -7.43 -5.09
N PHE A 25 9.30 -6.33 -4.84
CA PHE A 25 10.40 -5.86 -5.69
C PHE A 25 11.55 -6.84 -5.79
N ILE A 26 11.99 -7.39 -4.66
CA ILE A 26 13.09 -8.38 -4.64
C ILE A 26 12.64 -9.67 -5.34
N GLU A 27 11.47 -10.19 -5.01
CA GLU A 27 10.98 -11.46 -5.57
C GLU A 27 10.70 -11.37 -7.07
N LEU A 28 10.22 -10.22 -7.55
CA LEU A 28 9.97 -9.97 -8.98
C LEU A 28 11.24 -9.60 -9.76
N GLY A 29 12.40 -9.49 -9.12
CA GLY A 29 13.65 -9.15 -9.79
C GLY A 29 13.70 -7.70 -10.31
N GLY A 30 13.02 -6.77 -9.65
CA GLY A 30 13.06 -5.34 -10.00
C GLY A 30 11.74 -4.72 -10.47
N HIS A 31 10.62 -5.46 -10.45
CA HIS A 31 9.29 -4.95 -10.76
C HIS A 31 8.47 -4.69 -9.49
N PHE A 32 7.50 -3.77 -9.55
CA PHE A 32 6.83 -3.28 -8.35
C PHE A 32 5.42 -3.85 -8.18
N THR A 33 5.03 -4.21 -6.96
CA THR A 33 3.64 -4.60 -6.64
C THR A 33 2.70 -3.40 -6.53
N SER A 34 3.20 -2.22 -6.16
CA SER A 34 2.37 -1.03 -5.95
C SER A 34 2.85 0.24 -6.68
N PHE A 35 4.13 0.32 -7.07
CA PHE A 35 4.69 1.51 -7.73
C PHE A 35 4.41 1.51 -9.24
N MET A 36 3.16 1.81 -9.58
CA MET A 36 2.65 1.69 -10.94
C MET A 36 3.32 2.62 -11.95
N SER A 37 3.76 3.82 -11.54
CA SER A 37 4.51 4.70 -12.45
C SER A 37 5.81 4.04 -12.93
N GLY A 38 6.53 3.33 -12.04
CA GLY A 38 7.72 2.58 -12.42
C GLY A 38 7.41 1.43 -13.37
N ASN A 39 6.36 0.65 -13.10
CA ASN A 39 5.92 -0.41 -14.02
C ASN A 39 5.48 0.14 -15.38
N THR A 40 4.80 1.29 -15.44
CA THR A 40 4.37 1.91 -16.70
C THR A 40 5.57 2.37 -17.54
N THR A 41 6.62 2.92 -16.91
CA THR A 41 7.86 3.26 -17.62
C THR A 41 8.53 2.00 -18.18
N GLN A 42 8.64 0.94 -17.37
CA GLN A 42 9.20 -0.35 -17.82
C GLN A 42 8.37 -1.01 -18.91
N LEU A 43 7.03 -0.89 -18.85
CA LEU A 43 6.13 -1.37 -19.89
C LEU A 43 6.38 -0.64 -21.22
N GLY A 44 6.51 0.68 -21.20
CA GLY A 44 6.78 1.49 -22.39
C GLY A 44 8.09 1.11 -23.06
N ASP A 45 9.15 0.96 -22.27
CA ASP A 45 10.46 0.51 -22.74
C ASP A 45 10.39 -0.91 -23.33
N ALA A 46 9.76 -1.85 -22.63
CA ALA A 46 9.61 -3.22 -23.07
C ALA A 46 8.79 -3.36 -24.36
N LEU A 47 7.73 -2.56 -24.53
CA LEU A 47 6.95 -2.54 -25.77
C LEU A 47 7.75 -1.99 -26.94
N ALA A 48 8.52 -0.91 -26.73
CA ALA A 48 9.38 -0.33 -27.76
C ALA A 48 10.52 -1.28 -28.16
N GLY A 49 11.09 -2.01 -27.20
CA GLY A 49 12.16 -2.99 -27.41
C GLY A 49 11.69 -4.38 -27.86
N GLY A 50 10.37 -4.65 -27.92
CA GLY A 50 9.84 -5.97 -28.24
C GLY A 50 10.09 -7.04 -27.15
N ILE A 51 10.30 -6.62 -25.90
CA ILE A 51 10.59 -7.48 -24.75
C ILE A 51 9.28 -7.97 -24.12
N TRP A 52 8.59 -8.87 -24.82
CA TRP A 52 7.25 -9.36 -24.44
C TRP A 52 7.11 -9.92 -23.03
N PRO A 53 8.08 -10.66 -22.45
CA PRO A 53 7.95 -11.14 -21.07
C PRO A 53 7.85 -10.02 -20.04
N VAL A 54 8.62 -8.93 -20.21
CA VAL A 54 8.57 -7.77 -19.31
C VAL A 54 7.30 -6.97 -19.55
N ALA A 55 6.90 -6.78 -20.81
CA ALA A 55 5.67 -6.08 -21.16
C ALA A 55 4.43 -6.78 -20.57
N THR A 56 4.34 -8.11 -20.71
CA THR A 56 3.21 -8.88 -20.15
C THR A 56 3.18 -8.84 -18.63
N LEU A 57 4.31 -8.96 -17.95
CA LEU A 57 4.38 -8.87 -16.49
C LEU A 57 3.98 -7.48 -15.98
N THR A 58 4.59 -6.43 -16.51
CA THR A 58 4.32 -5.03 -16.08
C THR A 58 2.89 -4.59 -16.39
N ALA A 59 2.35 -4.96 -17.56
CA ALA A 59 0.93 -4.74 -17.88
C ALA A 59 0.01 -5.51 -16.92
N SER A 60 0.35 -6.75 -16.57
CA SER A 60 -0.44 -7.57 -15.64
C SER A 60 -0.43 -6.99 -14.22
N LEU A 61 0.73 -6.50 -13.75
CA LEU A 61 0.86 -5.82 -12.46
C LEU A 61 -0.01 -4.56 -12.41
N VAL A 62 0.03 -3.72 -13.45
CA VAL A 62 -0.81 -2.52 -13.56
C VAL A 62 -2.29 -2.88 -13.60
N GLY A 63 -2.66 -3.86 -14.43
CA GLY A 63 -4.05 -4.30 -14.58
C GLY A 63 -4.62 -4.85 -13.28
N LEU A 64 -3.90 -5.73 -12.59
CA LEU A 64 -4.37 -6.34 -11.34
C LEU A 64 -4.37 -5.37 -10.16
N PHE A 65 -3.41 -4.46 -10.09
CA PHE A 65 -3.46 -3.36 -9.13
C PHE A 65 -4.73 -2.50 -9.33
N PHE A 66 -5.04 -2.13 -10.57
CA PHE A 66 -6.24 -1.37 -10.88
C PHE A 66 -7.52 -2.14 -10.52
N LEU A 67 -7.62 -3.41 -10.93
CA LEU A 67 -8.77 -4.26 -10.61
C LEU A 67 -8.93 -4.47 -9.10
N GLY A 68 -7.83 -4.64 -8.35
CA GLY A 68 -7.84 -4.71 -6.90
C GLY A 68 -8.36 -3.43 -6.25
N SER A 69 -7.94 -2.27 -6.75
CA SER A 69 -8.46 -0.96 -6.31
C SER A 69 -9.95 -0.80 -6.59
N VAL A 70 -10.44 -1.25 -7.76
CA VAL A 70 -11.87 -1.22 -8.12
C VAL A 70 -12.66 -2.14 -7.19
N ALA A 71 -12.23 -3.38 -7.04
CA ALA A 71 -12.88 -4.38 -6.19
C ALA A 71 -12.98 -3.91 -4.73
N ALA A 72 -11.90 -3.36 -4.17
CA ALA A 72 -11.87 -2.82 -2.82
C ALA A 72 -12.79 -1.60 -2.67
N SER A 73 -12.81 -0.70 -3.64
CA SER A 73 -13.66 0.49 -3.60
C SER A 73 -15.15 0.12 -3.66
N LEU A 74 -15.52 -0.82 -4.53
CA LEU A 74 -16.89 -1.36 -4.60
C LEU A 74 -17.26 -2.08 -3.30
N LEU A 75 -16.35 -2.91 -2.76
CA LEU A 75 -16.55 -3.61 -1.49
C LEU A 75 -16.76 -2.63 -0.33
N ALA A 76 -15.98 -1.56 -0.27
CA ALA A 76 -16.12 -0.52 0.75
C ALA A 76 -17.49 0.18 0.66
N LEU A 77 -17.97 0.47 -0.55
CA LEU A 77 -19.28 1.07 -0.79
C LEU A 77 -20.42 0.13 -0.39
N LEU A 78 -20.34 -1.14 -0.78
CA LEU A 78 -21.35 -2.17 -0.47
C LEU A 78 -21.42 -2.50 1.02
N ALA A 79 -20.28 -2.55 1.70
CA ALA A 79 -20.19 -2.78 3.14
C ALA A 79 -20.64 -1.56 3.97
N GLY A 80 -20.75 -0.39 3.34
CA GLY A 80 -21.18 0.86 3.93
C GLY A 80 -20.15 1.48 4.89
N PRO A 81 -20.46 2.67 5.45
CA PRO A 81 -19.51 3.45 6.27
C PRO A 81 -19.00 2.72 7.51
N ARG A 82 -19.76 1.73 7.98
CA ARG A 82 -19.45 0.96 9.19
C ARG A 82 -18.42 -0.13 8.95
N TRP A 83 -18.55 -0.89 7.85
CA TRP A 83 -17.77 -2.11 7.63
C TRP A 83 -16.77 -1.99 6.49
N GLY A 84 -16.77 -0.88 5.74
CA GLY A 84 -15.89 -0.69 4.57
C GLY A 84 -14.41 -0.96 4.87
N SER A 85 -13.84 -0.32 5.90
CA SER A 85 -12.43 -0.53 6.28
C SER A 85 -12.13 -1.98 6.67
N SER A 86 -13.02 -2.64 7.42
CA SER A 86 -12.87 -4.05 7.80
C SER A 86 -12.93 -4.97 6.58
N ALA A 87 -13.90 -4.75 5.69
CA ALA A 87 -14.11 -5.55 4.49
C ALA A 87 -12.90 -5.46 3.54
N VAL A 88 -12.40 -4.24 3.30
CA VAL A 88 -11.20 -4.02 2.48
C VAL A 88 -9.96 -4.62 3.14
N THR A 89 -9.79 -4.47 4.46
CA THR A 89 -8.65 -5.09 5.17
C THR A 89 -8.70 -6.62 5.07
N GLY A 90 -9.90 -7.21 5.14
CA GLY A 90 -10.12 -8.63 4.89
C GLY A 90 -9.71 -9.06 3.48
N LEU A 91 -10.07 -8.27 2.46
CA LEU A 91 -9.65 -8.51 1.06
C LEU A 91 -8.12 -8.48 0.91
N VAL A 92 -7.45 -7.53 1.56
CA VAL A 92 -5.97 -7.47 1.59
C VAL A 92 -5.39 -8.71 2.29
N LEU A 93 -5.93 -9.14 3.43
CA LEU A 93 -5.46 -10.36 4.09
C LEU A 93 -5.64 -11.61 3.23
N VAL A 94 -6.75 -11.71 2.49
CA VAL A 94 -6.97 -12.79 1.51
C VAL A 94 -5.91 -12.77 0.42
N SER A 95 -5.52 -11.60 -0.09
CA SER A 95 -4.45 -11.54 -1.10
C SER A 95 -3.10 -12.01 -0.54
N PHE A 96 -2.74 -11.64 0.69
CA PHE A 96 -1.53 -12.15 1.35
C PHE A 96 -1.55 -13.68 1.50
N ALA A 97 -2.67 -14.22 1.99
CA ALA A 97 -2.83 -15.67 2.17
C ALA A 97 -2.77 -16.41 0.83
N ALA A 98 -3.41 -15.89 -0.21
CA ALA A 98 -3.38 -16.48 -1.55
C ALA A 98 -1.98 -16.40 -2.20
N THR A 99 -1.27 -15.28 -2.06
CA THR A 99 0.12 -15.12 -2.51
C THR A 99 1.02 -16.16 -1.87
N LEU A 100 0.98 -16.31 -0.54
CA LEU A 100 1.77 -17.31 0.17
C LEU A 100 1.36 -18.75 -0.16
N GLY A 101 0.05 -19.01 -0.27
CA GLY A 101 -0.47 -20.32 -0.65
C GLY A 101 0.01 -20.77 -2.04
N LEU A 102 0.02 -19.86 -3.01
CA LEU A 102 0.56 -20.13 -4.35
C LEU A 102 2.09 -20.31 -4.33
N ALA A 103 2.81 -19.51 -3.54
CA ALA A 103 4.25 -19.68 -3.37
C ALA A 103 4.59 -21.07 -2.79
N TYR A 104 3.87 -21.53 -1.76
CA TYR A 104 4.04 -22.87 -1.20
C TYR A 104 3.62 -23.99 -2.16
N ALA A 105 2.71 -23.70 -3.10
CA ALA A 105 2.35 -24.62 -4.17
C ALA A 105 3.38 -24.68 -5.32
N GLY A 106 4.49 -23.91 -5.24
CA GLY A 106 5.56 -23.91 -6.24
C GLY A 106 5.24 -23.08 -7.48
N VAL A 107 4.21 -22.23 -7.44
CA VAL A 107 3.92 -21.27 -8.52
C VAL A 107 5.09 -20.28 -8.62
N PRO A 108 5.49 -19.85 -9.83
CA PRO A 108 6.61 -18.91 -9.98
C PRO A 108 6.27 -17.48 -9.50
N PRO A 109 7.28 -16.69 -9.06
CA PRO A 109 7.10 -15.31 -8.59
C PRO A 109 6.30 -14.38 -9.49
N ASN A 110 6.56 -14.45 -10.80
CA ASN A 110 5.88 -13.63 -11.79
C ASN A 110 4.37 -13.91 -11.92
N GLN A 111 3.85 -14.93 -11.24
CA GLN A 111 2.43 -15.26 -11.16
C GLN A 111 1.86 -15.02 -9.76
N PHE A 112 2.47 -15.55 -8.70
CA PHE A 112 1.86 -15.40 -7.36
C PHE A 112 1.94 -13.97 -6.82
N MET A 113 2.95 -13.18 -7.21
CA MET A 113 3.05 -11.77 -6.82
C MET A 113 2.02 -10.88 -7.53
N LEU A 114 1.40 -11.35 -8.60
CA LEU A 114 0.28 -10.64 -9.25
C LEU A 114 -0.93 -10.50 -8.31
N ILE A 115 -1.16 -11.52 -7.47
CA ILE A 115 -2.20 -11.49 -6.43
C ILE A 115 -1.85 -10.43 -5.37
N LEU A 116 -0.56 -10.32 -5.02
CA LEU A 116 -0.10 -9.30 -4.07
C LEU A 116 -0.25 -7.89 -4.66
N ALA A 117 -0.03 -7.70 -5.96
CA ALA A 117 -0.28 -6.43 -6.65
C ALA A 117 -1.77 -6.02 -6.60
N ALA A 118 -2.70 -6.97 -6.78
CA ALA A 118 -4.12 -6.71 -6.56
C ALA A 118 -4.42 -6.31 -5.11
N GLY A 119 -3.79 -6.99 -4.14
CA GLY A 119 -3.84 -6.63 -2.73
C GLY A 119 -3.34 -5.22 -2.42
N ALA A 120 -2.22 -4.83 -3.01
CA ALA A 120 -1.65 -3.48 -2.88
C ALA A 120 -2.58 -2.42 -3.48
N GLY A 121 -3.25 -2.73 -4.61
CA GLY A 121 -4.31 -1.89 -5.17
C GLY A 121 -5.48 -1.71 -4.21
N ALA A 122 -5.92 -2.80 -3.58
CA ALA A 122 -7.00 -2.81 -2.60
C ALA A 122 -6.66 -2.02 -1.32
N GLN A 123 -5.41 -2.12 -0.85
CA GLN A 123 -4.94 -1.50 0.39
C GLN A 123 -5.22 0.01 0.45
N ASN A 124 -5.09 0.71 -0.67
CA ASN A 124 -5.30 2.16 -0.72
C ASN A 124 -6.74 2.59 -0.36
N ALA A 125 -7.69 1.66 -0.30
CA ALA A 125 -9.08 1.89 0.11
C ALA A 125 -9.36 1.55 1.59
N ILE A 126 -8.39 1.09 2.39
CA ILE A 126 -8.60 0.73 3.81
C ILE A 126 -9.01 1.97 4.62
N LEU A 127 -8.26 3.06 4.49
CA LEU A 127 -8.53 4.31 5.20
C LEU A 127 -9.10 5.35 4.23
N PRO A 128 -10.28 5.93 4.52
CA PRO A 128 -10.76 7.09 3.80
C PRO A 128 -9.76 8.25 3.91
N SER A 129 -9.62 9.05 2.85
CA SER A 129 -8.76 10.23 2.87
C SER A 129 -9.31 11.30 3.82
N THR A 130 -8.74 11.42 5.02
CA THR A 130 -9.09 12.46 6.00
C THR A 130 -7.90 13.35 6.34
N GLY A 131 -8.05 14.68 6.25
CA GLY A 131 -7.02 15.64 6.65
C GLY A 131 -6.06 16.04 5.51
N SER A 132 -4.87 16.54 5.88
CA SER A 132 -3.90 17.12 4.91
C SER A 132 -2.99 16.10 4.24
N VAL A 133 -3.00 14.84 4.67
CA VAL A 133 -2.13 13.77 4.14
C VAL A 133 -2.96 12.55 3.79
N ARG A 134 -2.64 11.88 2.68
CA ARG A 134 -3.20 10.56 2.34
C ARG A 134 -2.49 9.47 3.15
N LEU A 135 -3.19 8.92 4.13
CA LEU A 135 -2.68 7.92 5.06
C LEU A 135 -2.93 6.50 4.56
N GLY A 136 -2.02 5.57 4.85
CA GLY A 136 -2.18 4.14 4.50
C GLY A 136 -2.08 3.86 3.01
N THR A 137 -1.40 4.74 2.26
CA THR A 137 -1.28 4.61 0.80
C THR A 137 0.15 4.40 0.33
N THR A 138 0.30 3.88 -0.89
CA THR A 138 1.57 3.72 -1.61
C THR A 138 1.94 4.94 -2.47
N PHE A 139 1.15 6.02 -2.42
CA PHE A 139 1.35 7.24 -3.20
C PHE A 139 2.39 8.18 -2.55
N VAL A 140 3.66 7.80 -2.59
CA VAL A 140 4.72 8.53 -1.88
C VAL A 140 5.36 9.65 -2.71
N THR A 141 5.40 9.57 -4.04
CA THR A 141 5.91 10.65 -4.90
C THR A 141 5.14 11.95 -4.70
N GLY A 142 3.79 11.88 -4.70
CA GLY A 142 2.94 13.04 -4.43
C GLY A 142 3.10 13.56 -3.00
N THR A 143 3.32 12.67 -2.03
CA THR A 143 3.54 13.03 -0.62
C THR A 143 4.84 13.84 -0.45
N LEU A 144 5.93 13.41 -1.08
CA LEU A 144 7.22 14.12 -1.07
C LEU A 144 7.09 15.51 -1.72
N PHE A 145 6.40 15.60 -2.86
CA PHE A 145 6.13 16.89 -3.53
C PHE A 145 5.29 17.84 -2.64
N MET A 146 4.24 17.34 -1.99
CA MET A 146 3.42 18.13 -1.06
C MET A 146 4.22 18.63 0.14
N ALA A 147 5.14 17.82 0.68
CA ALA A 147 6.03 18.25 1.74
C ALA A 147 6.88 19.46 1.33
N GLY A 148 7.46 19.43 0.12
CA GLY A 148 8.24 20.54 -0.42
C GLY A 148 7.42 21.82 -0.57
N GLN A 149 6.19 21.71 -1.10
CA GLN A 149 5.30 22.86 -1.20
C GLN A 149 4.92 23.43 0.17
N ASP A 150 4.63 22.58 1.14
CA ASP A 150 4.25 23.00 2.48
C ASP A 150 5.41 23.60 3.26
N LEU A 151 6.62 23.10 3.05
CA LEU A 151 7.83 23.70 3.59
C LEU A 151 8.03 25.11 3.01
N ALA A 152 7.89 25.27 1.68
CA ALA A 152 7.99 26.59 1.05
C ALA A 152 6.95 27.58 1.60
N ARG A 153 5.70 27.14 1.80
CA ARG A 153 4.64 27.97 2.40
C ARG A 153 4.91 28.29 3.87
N ALA A 154 5.42 27.34 4.65
CA ALA A 154 5.82 27.55 6.03
C ALA A 154 6.94 28.59 6.16
N LEU A 155 7.96 28.51 5.30
CA LEU A 155 9.05 29.49 5.24
C LEU A 155 8.57 30.90 4.89
N ARG A 156 7.44 31.03 4.19
CA ARG A 156 6.79 32.30 3.87
C ARG A 156 5.74 32.73 4.91
N GLY A 157 5.52 31.96 5.97
CA GLY A 157 4.52 32.24 7.00
C GLY A 157 3.07 32.13 6.52
N VAL A 158 2.82 31.54 5.34
CA VAL A 158 1.47 31.40 4.74
C VAL A 158 0.87 30.01 4.96
N ALA A 159 1.56 29.14 5.69
CA ALA A 159 1.06 27.85 6.15
C ALA A 159 1.63 27.51 7.54
N PRO A 160 1.00 26.57 8.29
CA PRO A 160 1.50 26.15 9.59
C PRO A 160 2.94 25.57 9.50
N PRO A 161 3.84 25.91 10.44
CA PRO A 161 5.28 25.67 10.31
C PRO A 161 5.67 24.18 10.23
N TRP A 162 4.87 23.29 10.81
CA TRP A 162 5.17 21.85 10.92
C TRP A 162 4.31 20.95 10.04
N ARG A 163 3.45 21.52 9.17
CA ARG A 163 2.54 20.70 8.35
C ARG A 163 3.28 19.80 7.36
N TRP A 164 4.38 20.29 6.78
CA TRP A 164 5.24 19.54 5.87
C TRP A 164 5.82 18.26 6.50
N LEU A 165 6.07 18.29 7.82
CA LEU A 165 6.64 17.15 8.54
C LEU A 165 5.69 15.95 8.54
N GLN A 166 4.37 16.17 8.51
CA GLN A 166 3.39 15.07 8.43
C GLN A 166 3.54 14.28 7.12
N HIS A 167 3.87 14.96 6.01
CA HIS A 167 4.17 14.31 4.73
C HIS A 167 5.51 13.56 4.78
N MET A 168 6.53 14.16 5.40
CA MET A 168 7.83 13.50 5.58
C MET A 168 7.75 12.26 6.47
N LEU A 169 6.91 12.26 7.49
CA LEU A 169 6.67 11.08 8.31
C LEU A 169 6.06 9.94 7.50
N VAL A 170 5.12 10.22 6.58
CA VAL A 170 4.56 9.18 5.69
C VAL A 170 5.64 8.62 4.76
N TRP A 171 6.47 9.47 4.16
CA TRP A 171 7.60 9.04 3.34
C TRP A 171 8.60 8.18 4.15
N ALA A 172 8.99 8.65 5.34
CA ALA A 172 9.92 7.94 6.22
C ALA A 172 9.34 6.61 6.72
N SER A 173 8.02 6.53 6.93
CA SER A 173 7.34 5.29 7.31
C SER A 173 7.40 4.26 6.21
N LEU A 174 7.16 4.66 4.94
CA LEU A 174 7.32 3.76 3.80
C LEU A 174 8.79 3.27 3.70
N LEU A 175 9.76 4.18 3.82
CA LEU A 175 11.18 3.85 3.79
C LEU A 175 11.55 2.86 4.89
N LEU A 176 11.14 3.12 6.14
CA LEU A 176 11.41 2.23 7.26
C LEU A 176 10.76 0.85 7.05
N GLY A 177 9.52 0.83 6.54
CA GLY A 177 8.85 -0.39 6.12
C GLY A 177 9.68 -1.19 5.11
N GLY A 178 10.16 -0.53 4.04
CA GLY A 178 11.01 -1.15 3.03
C GLY A 178 12.37 -1.62 3.57
N LEU A 179 12.99 -0.87 4.48
CA LEU A 179 14.24 -1.31 5.12
C LEU A 179 14.03 -2.59 5.94
N LEU A 180 12.98 -2.62 6.76
CA LEU A 180 12.62 -3.79 7.56
C LEU A 180 12.15 -4.96 6.70
N GLY A 181 11.44 -4.70 5.60
CA GLY A 181 10.98 -5.71 4.65
C GLY A 181 12.13 -6.39 3.92
N ALA A 182 13.11 -5.61 3.44
CA ALA A 182 14.31 -6.15 2.80
C ALA A 182 15.15 -6.98 3.79
N TRP A 183 15.30 -6.50 5.03
CA TRP A 183 15.98 -7.28 6.07
C TRP A 183 15.22 -8.56 6.40
N GLY A 184 13.90 -8.49 6.58
CA GLY A 184 13.05 -9.65 6.84
C GLY A 184 13.10 -10.67 5.70
N TYR A 185 13.13 -10.21 4.45
CA TYR A 185 13.31 -11.06 3.28
C TYR A 185 14.63 -11.84 3.34
N GLY A 186 15.73 -11.19 3.74
CA GLY A 186 17.02 -11.87 3.91
C GLY A 186 17.00 -13.00 4.96
N LEU A 187 16.08 -12.95 5.93
CA LEU A 187 15.95 -13.95 6.99
C LEU A 187 14.95 -15.06 6.67
N ALA A 188 13.84 -14.74 5.98
CA ALA A 188 12.70 -15.64 5.82
C ALA A 188 12.19 -15.76 4.38
N GLY A 189 12.83 -15.10 3.40
CA GLY A 189 12.37 -15.01 2.02
C GLY A 189 10.95 -14.46 1.92
N VAL A 190 10.14 -15.04 1.04
CA VAL A 190 8.73 -14.67 0.85
C VAL A 190 7.89 -14.78 2.13
N ASN A 191 8.28 -15.65 3.08
CA ASN A 191 7.56 -15.83 4.35
C ASN A 191 7.60 -14.58 5.23
N ALA A 192 8.52 -13.64 4.98
CA ALA A 192 8.55 -12.34 5.64
C ALA A 192 7.21 -11.58 5.47
N LEU A 193 6.45 -11.83 4.40
CA LEU A 193 5.11 -11.26 4.20
C LEU A 193 4.15 -11.55 5.36
N LEU A 194 4.37 -12.61 6.15
CA LEU A 194 3.59 -12.90 7.36
C LEU A 194 3.66 -11.77 8.39
N VAL A 195 4.76 -11.02 8.45
CA VAL A 195 4.89 -9.85 9.35
C VAL A 195 3.93 -8.74 8.94
N ALA A 196 3.90 -8.39 7.65
CA ALA A 196 2.94 -7.42 7.12
C ALA A 196 1.49 -7.91 7.28
N ALA A 197 1.22 -9.19 7.01
CA ALA A 197 -0.09 -9.80 7.24
C ALA A 197 -0.53 -9.71 8.71
N ALA A 198 0.37 -9.92 9.67
CA ALA A 198 0.06 -9.77 11.09
C ALA A 198 -0.33 -8.32 11.46
N VAL A 199 0.31 -7.32 10.84
CA VAL A 199 -0.08 -5.91 11.01
C VAL A 199 -1.50 -5.68 10.47
N TYR A 200 -1.81 -6.13 9.26
CA TYR A 200 -3.18 -6.00 8.70
C TYR A 200 -4.22 -6.76 9.53
N LEU A 201 -3.87 -7.91 10.10
CA LEU A 201 -4.75 -8.65 11.00
C LEU A 201 -5.05 -7.85 12.26
N GLY A 202 -4.05 -7.19 12.84
CA GLY A 202 -4.25 -6.26 13.95
C GLY A 202 -5.22 -5.13 13.61
N PHE A 203 -5.11 -4.56 12.40
CA PHE A 203 -6.06 -3.56 11.90
C PHE A 203 -7.47 -4.12 11.72
N LEU A 204 -7.61 -5.32 11.12
CA LEU A 204 -8.90 -5.97 10.95
C LEU A 204 -9.58 -6.17 12.32
N VAL A 205 -8.87 -6.76 13.29
CA VAL A 205 -9.40 -6.96 14.64
C VAL A 205 -9.79 -5.63 15.27
N ALA A 206 -8.96 -4.59 15.16
CA ALA A 206 -9.28 -3.27 15.69
C ALA A 206 -10.54 -2.66 15.05
N PHE A 207 -10.73 -2.81 13.74
CA PHE A 207 -11.93 -2.31 13.05
C PHE A 207 -13.19 -3.13 13.41
N LEU A 208 -13.07 -4.44 13.63
CA LEU A 208 -14.18 -5.29 14.08
C LEU A 208 -14.61 -4.97 15.53
N VAL A 209 -13.66 -4.63 16.40
CA VAL A 209 -13.91 -4.35 17.83
C VAL A 209 -14.43 -2.94 18.08
N ARG A 210 -14.11 -1.96 17.21
CA ARG A 210 -14.64 -0.59 17.35
C ARG A 210 -16.17 -0.57 17.22
N ARG A 211 -16.86 -0.42 18.36
CA ARG A 211 -18.31 -0.19 18.42
C ARG A 211 -18.65 1.13 17.71
N PRO A 212 -19.81 1.21 17.01
CA PRO A 212 -20.22 2.43 16.34
C PRO A 212 -20.32 3.58 17.36
N ALA A 213 -19.82 4.76 16.99
CA ALA A 213 -20.38 5.98 17.57
C ALA A 213 -21.87 5.98 17.21
N LYS A 214 -22.75 6.14 18.20
CA LYS A 214 -24.17 6.35 17.93
C LYS A 214 -24.26 7.56 17.01
N VAL A 215 -24.68 7.35 15.76
CA VAL A 215 -25.17 8.45 14.93
C VAL A 215 -26.44 8.88 15.65
N VAL A 216 -26.35 9.98 16.41
CA VAL A 216 -27.56 10.66 16.89
C VAL A 216 -28.23 11.16 15.63
N SER A 217 -29.36 10.54 15.30
CA SER A 217 -30.28 10.92 14.23
C SER A 217 -30.85 12.30 14.47
#